data_AF-A0A382EF56-F1
#
_entry.id   AF-A0A382EF56-F1
#
_cell.length_a   1.000
_cell.length_b   1.000
_cell.length_c   1.000
_cell.angle_alpha   90.00
_cell.angle_beta   90.00
_cell.angle_gamma   90.00
#
_symmetry.space_group_name_H-M   'P 1'
#
loop_
_entity.id
_entity.type
_entity.pdbx_description
1 polymer ?
#
loop_
_entity_poly.entity_id
_entity_poly.type
_entity_poly.pdbx_seq_one_letter_code
_entity_poly.pdbx_strand_id
1 'polypeptide(L)'
;PFFNPLTNENLIKMTEKLTEVTKNILPDQTLDVVAYGCTSGTIAAGIDKIINKIQSAKPNCKVITPITSAVKALKHLNLKKISVFTPYSQAINEKVISYFKNEKFDIKSFASFNLESDLDIGKIDPNYLFEVLAKMDTGDSEALFISCTALPALEIIQELENKIKKTVLSSNQTLIWDSIRQVGYISSIEGYGKLFSNN
;
A
#
# COMPACT_ATOMS: atom_id res chain seq x y z
N PRO A 1 2.19 11.80 17.65
CA PRO A 1 3.25 12.65 17.07
C PRO A 1 3.70 12.09 15.72
N PHE A 2 3.25 12.76 14.67
CA PHE A 2 3.72 12.55 13.32
C PHE A 2 4.98 13.39 13.13
N PHE A 3 6.09 12.77 12.68
CA PHE A 3 7.37 13.44 12.53
C PHE A 3 7.77 13.48 11.06
N ASN A 4 7.75 14.68 10.47
CA ASN A 4 8.22 14.98 9.12
C ASN A 4 9.70 15.43 9.23
N PRO A 5 10.64 15.01 8.34
CA PRO A 5 10.48 14.26 7.09
C PRO A 5 10.38 12.73 7.22
N LEU A 6 10.06 12.07 6.10
CA LEU A 6 9.96 10.61 5.90
C LEU A 6 11.34 9.93 6.03
N THR A 7 11.88 9.94 7.23
CA THR A 7 13.12 9.23 7.55
C THR A 7 12.80 7.87 8.16
N ASN A 8 13.72 6.91 7.99
CA ASN A 8 13.60 5.60 8.61
C ASN A 8 13.46 5.69 10.14
N GLU A 9 14.17 6.63 10.77
CA GLU A 9 14.10 6.86 12.21
C GLU A 9 12.71 7.35 12.65
N ASN A 10 12.15 8.34 11.95
CA ASN A 10 10.83 8.89 12.26
C ASN A 10 9.72 7.85 12.07
N LEU A 11 9.82 7.02 11.02
CA LEU A 11 8.90 5.91 10.79
C LEU A 11 8.95 4.88 11.92
N ILE A 12 10.13 4.54 12.43
CA ILE A 12 10.28 3.63 13.57
C ILE A 12 9.67 4.24 14.84
N LYS A 13 9.94 5.51 15.14
CA LYS A 13 9.37 6.22 16.29
C LYS A 13 7.84 6.21 16.28
N MET A 14 7.22 6.38 15.12
CA MET A 14 5.76 6.28 14.99
C MET A 14 5.24 4.92 15.45
N THR A 15 5.95 3.84 15.13
CA THR A 15 5.54 2.48 15.52
C THR A 15 5.56 2.24 17.02
N GLU A 16 6.33 3.01 17.79
CA GLU A 16 6.45 2.82 19.24
C GLU A 16 5.10 2.99 19.94
N LYS A 17 4.26 3.91 19.45
CA LYS A 17 2.94 4.23 19.99
C LYS A 17 1.80 3.35 19.49
N LEU A 18 2.07 2.38 18.60
CA LEU A 18 1.01 1.59 17.98
C LEU A 18 0.10 0.89 18.99
N THR A 19 0.65 0.29 20.04
CA THR A 19 -0.14 -0.39 21.07
C THR A 19 -1.09 0.56 21.78
N GLU A 20 -0.63 1.76 22.14
CA GLU A 20 -1.45 2.79 22.79
C GLU A 20 -2.59 3.25 21.86
N VAL A 21 -2.26 3.64 20.63
CA VAL A 21 -3.25 4.12 19.66
C VAL A 21 -4.27 3.04 19.31
N THR A 22 -3.83 1.78 19.16
CA THR A 22 -4.72 0.66 18.84
C THR A 22 -5.72 0.40 19.96
N LYS A 23 -5.35 0.57 21.25
CA LYS A 23 -6.30 0.44 22.37
C LYS A 23 -7.45 1.44 22.28
N ASN A 24 -7.19 2.63 21.74
CA ASN A 24 -8.18 3.69 21.60
C ASN A 24 -9.15 3.47 20.43
N ILE A 25 -8.87 2.53 19.52
CA ILE A 25 -9.80 2.15 18.45
C ILE A 25 -10.86 1.21 19.05
N LEU A 26 -12.08 1.74 19.22
CA LEU A 26 -13.21 1.08 19.89
C LEU A 26 -12.77 0.43 21.22
N PRO A 27 -12.57 1.22 22.28
CA PRO A 27 -12.11 0.72 23.58
C PRO A 27 -12.95 -0.44 24.08
N ASP A 28 -12.29 -1.45 24.65
CA ASP A 28 -12.89 -2.69 25.19
C ASP A 28 -13.70 -3.55 24.21
N GLN A 29 -13.71 -3.21 22.91
CA GLN A 29 -14.33 -4.00 21.85
C GLN A 29 -13.30 -4.86 21.10
N THR A 30 -13.75 -6.00 20.60
CA THR A 30 -12.98 -6.81 19.65
C THR A 30 -13.05 -6.22 18.25
N LEU A 31 -12.00 -6.44 17.46
CA LEU A 31 -11.94 -6.08 16.04
C LEU A 31 -11.53 -7.31 15.25
N ASP A 32 -12.22 -7.58 14.14
CA ASP A 32 -11.86 -8.70 13.25
C ASP A 32 -10.55 -8.39 12.50
N VAL A 33 -10.38 -7.14 12.05
CA VAL A 33 -9.24 -6.69 11.26
C VAL A 33 -8.78 -5.30 11.72
N VAL A 34 -7.47 -5.13 11.84
CA VAL A 34 -6.83 -3.82 12.00
C VAL A 34 -5.88 -3.58 10.83
N ALA A 35 -6.13 -2.51 10.08
CA ALA A 35 -5.32 -2.10 8.94
C ALA A 35 -4.30 -1.04 9.36
N TYR A 36 -3.01 -1.35 9.27
CA TYR A 36 -1.95 -0.36 9.48
C TYR A 36 -1.63 0.37 8.18
N GLY A 37 -2.24 1.53 7.97
CA GLY A 37 -2.25 2.29 6.72
C GLY A 37 -0.96 3.02 6.33
N CYS A 38 0.23 2.42 6.54
CA CYS A 38 1.50 3.03 6.15
C CYS A 38 2.47 2.03 5.51
N THR A 39 2.68 2.15 4.20
CA THR A 39 3.56 1.24 3.43
C THR A 39 5.03 1.40 3.82
N SER A 40 5.53 2.64 3.83
CA SER A 40 6.91 2.97 4.21
C SER A 40 7.20 2.63 5.68
N GLY A 41 6.27 2.93 6.57
CA GLY A 41 6.36 2.57 7.99
C GLY A 41 6.38 1.07 8.22
N THR A 42 5.66 0.30 7.39
CA THR A 42 5.70 -1.18 7.45
C THR A 42 7.09 -1.71 7.12
N ILE A 43 7.66 -1.20 6.05
CA ILE A 43 9.00 -1.58 5.59
C ILE A 43 10.08 -1.16 6.60
N ALA A 44 9.98 0.04 7.17
CA ALA A 44 10.97 0.57 8.10
C ALA A 44 10.98 -0.17 9.44
N ALA A 45 9.82 -0.48 10.00
CA ALA A 45 9.70 -1.09 11.32
C ALA A 45 9.70 -2.62 11.31
N GLY A 46 9.36 -3.23 10.18
CA GLY A 46 9.17 -4.67 10.04
C GLY A 46 7.73 -5.09 10.36
N ILE A 47 7.23 -6.05 9.56
CA ILE A 47 5.85 -6.55 9.62
C ILE A 47 5.56 -7.16 10.99
N ASP A 48 6.42 -8.06 11.48
CA ASP A 48 6.21 -8.76 12.75
C ASP A 48 6.12 -7.79 13.93
N LYS A 49 6.93 -6.73 13.92
CA LYS A 49 6.89 -5.69 14.96
C LYS A 49 5.54 -4.97 14.99
N ILE A 50 4.99 -4.67 13.82
CA ILE A 50 3.67 -4.02 13.70
C ILE A 50 2.56 -4.97 14.16
N ILE A 51 2.58 -6.22 13.70
CA ILE A 51 1.62 -7.26 14.10
C ILE A 51 1.62 -7.41 15.61
N ASN A 52 2.79 -7.65 16.21
CA ASN A 52 2.92 -7.85 17.66
C ASN A 52 2.42 -6.65 18.46
N LYS A 53 2.75 -5.43 18.04
CA LYS A 53 2.31 -4.21 18.74
C LYS A 53 0.80 -3.99 18.67
N ILE A 54 0.18 -4.25 17.53
CA ILE A 54 -1.27 -4.12 17.34
C ILE A 54 -2.00 -5.22 18.11
N GLN A 55 -1.56 -6.47 17.99
CA GLN A 55 -2.19 -7.60 18.70
C GLN A 55 -1.98 -7.54 20.22
N SER A 56 -0.94 -6.88 20.72
CA SER A 56 -0.81 -6.58 22.16
C SER A 56 -1.95 -5.71 22.70
N ALA A 57 -2.63 -4.94 21.84
CA ALA A 57 -3.82 -4.16 22.19
C ALA A 57 -5.13 -4.85 21.80
N LYS A 58 -5.14 -5.60 20.70
CA LYS A 58 -6.31 -6.32 20.16
C LYS A 58 -5.90 -7.76 19.79
N PRO A 59 -5.82 -8.70 20.75
CA PRO A 59 -5.17 -10.01 20.55
C PRO A 59 -5.76 -10.87 19.43
N ASN A 60 -7.07 -10.80 19.21
CA ASN A 60 -7.76 -11.65 18.25
C ASN A 60 -7.91 -11.01 16.86
N CYS A 61 -7.40 -9.79 16.66
CA CYS A 61 -7.53 -9.13 15.36
C CYS A 61 -6.52 -9.69 14.35
N LYS A 62 -6.96 -9.80 13.10
CA LYS A 62 -6.06 -9.95 11.97
C LYS A 62 -5.40 -8.59 11.69
N VAL A 63 -4.10 -8.59 11.48
CA VAL A 63 -3.37 -7.36 11.14
C VAL A 63 -2.97 -7.41 9.67
N ILE A 64 -3.28 -6.34 8.95
CA ILE A 64 -2.90 -6.19 7.55
C ILE A 64 -2.15 -4.88 7.33
N THR A 65 -1.33 -4.84 6.30
CA THR A 65 -0.53 -3.67 5.91
C THR A 65 -0.59 -3.48 4.40
N PRO A 66 -0.44 -2.25 3.87
CA PRO A 66 -0.54 -2.01 2.44
C PRO A 66 0.35 -2.91 1.59
N ILE A 67 1.57 -3.18 2.06
CA ILE A 67 2.53 -3.99 1.29
C ILE A 67 2.21 -5.48 1.35
N THR A 68 1.73 -6.00 2.48
CA THR A 68 1.30 -7.40 2.59
C THR A 68 0.01 -7.63 1.80
N SER A 69 -0.92 -6.68 1.86
CA SER A 69 -2.14 -6.69 1.07
C SER A 69 -1.87 -6.59 -0.43
N ALA A 70 -0.88 -5.79 -0.85
CA ALA A 70 -0.47 -5.72 -2.26
C ALA A 70 0.09 -7.05 -2.78
N VAL A 71 0.93 -7.73 -1.98
CA VAL A 71 1.46 -9.05 -2.32
C VAL A 71 0.33 -10.08 -2.47
N LYS A 72 -0.63 -10.09 -1.54
CA LYS A 72 -1.81 -10.98 -1.62
C LYS A 72 -2.64 -10.70 -2.86
N ALA A 73 -2.91 -9.43 -3.16
CA ALA A 73 -3.69 -9.00 -4.33
C ALA A 73 -3.01 -9.40 -5.65
N LEU A 74 -1.70 -9.19 -5.77
CA LEU A 74 -0.95 -9.60 -6.95
C LEU A 74 -0.94 -11.13 -7.13
N LYS A 75 -0.76 -11.89 -6.04
CA LYS A 75 -0.83 -13.36 -6.05
C LYS A 75 -2.23 -13.86 -6.41
N HIS A 76 -3.29 -13.25 -5.87
CA HIS A 76 -4.69 -13.55 -6.19
C HIS A 76 -4.97 -13.41 -7.69
N LEU A 77 -4.45 -12.35 -8.31
CA LEU A 77 -4.59 -12.11 -9.75
C LEU A 77 -3.59 -12.89 -10.61
N ASN A 78 -2.74 -13.74 -10.02
CA ASN A 78 -1.66 -14.47 -10.69
C ASN A 78 -0.69 -13.60 -11.49
N LEU A 79 -0.44 -12.36 -11.05
CA LEU A 79 0.46 -11.41 -11.71
C LEU A 79 1.86 -11.51 -11.12
N LYS A 80 2.90 -11.62 -11.96
CA LYS A 80 4.30 -11.76 -11.51
C LYS A 80 5.20 -10.63 -11.98
N LYS A 81 4.97 -10.08 -13.16
CA LYS A 81 5.76 -8.99 -13.74
C LYS A 81 5.10 -7.66 -13.40
N ILE A 82 5.74 -6.87 -12.56
CA ILE A 82 5.15 -5.62 -12.07
C ILE A 82 6.06 -4.42 -12.35
N SER A 83 5.44 -3.29 -12.63
CA SER A 83 6.07 -1.98 -12.49
C SER A 83 5.65 -1.37 -11.15
N VAL A 84 6.56 -0.65 -10.51
CA VAL A 84 6.29 -0.02 -9.20
C VAL A 84 6.47 1.48 -9.31
N PHE A 85 5.47 2.23 -8.85
CA PHE A 85 5.55 3.66 -8.66
C PHE A 85 5.52 4.00 -7.18
N THR A 86 6.37 4.91 -6.75
CA THR A 86 6.44 5.41 -5.36
C THR A 86 6.53 6.92 -5.35
N PRO A 87 6.26 7.58 -4.22
CA PRO A 87 6.63 8.99 -4.06
C PRO A 87 7.85 9.19 -3.16
N TYR A 88 8.43 8.14 -2.58
CA TYR A 88 9.38 8.26 -1.47
C TYR A 88 10.81 8.60 -1.91
N SER A 89 11.66 8.92 -0.94
CA SER A 89 13.11 9.00 -1.10
C SER A 89 13.74 7.68 -1.53
N GLN A 90 14.94 7.75 -2.14
CA GLN A 90 15.66 6.59 -2.66
C GLN A 90 15.84 5.48 -1.62
N ALA A 91 16.22 5.81 -0.38
CA ALA A 91 16.46 4.83 0.68
C ALA A 91 15.21 4.01 1.05
N ILE A 92 14.01 4.60 0.94
CA ILE A 92 12.75 3.88 1.16
C ILE A 92 12.38 3.06 -0.08
N ASN A 93 12.59 3.61 -1.27
CA ASN A 93 12.32 2.93 -2.54
C ASN A 93 13.10 1.62 -2.66
N GLU A 94 14.40 1.63 -2.33
CA GLU A 94 15.26 0.44 -2.37
C GLU A 94 14.70 -0.69 -1.50
N LYS A 95 14.17 -0.36 -0.32
CA LYS A 95 13.55 -1.35 0.58
C LYS A 95 12.23 -1.88 0.04
N VAL A 96 11.37 -1.02 -0.52
CA VAL A 96 10.12 -1.44 -1.16
C VAL A 96 10.39 -2.39 -2.33
N ILE A 97 11.34 -2.05 -3.20
CA ILE A 97 11.74 -2.89 -4.34
C ILE A 97 12.33 -4.23 -3.87
N SER A 98 13.20 -4.18 -2.86
CA SER A 98 13.80 -5.39 -2.28
C SER A 98 12.74 -6.32 -1.70
N TYR A 99 11.70 -5.76 -1.05
CA TYR A 99 10.60 -6.55 -0.51
C TYR A 99 9.84 -7.31 -1.60
N PHE A 100 9.44 -6.66 -2.69
CA PHE A 100 8.75 -7.35 -3.78
C PHE A 100 9.63 -8.38 -4.49
N LYS A 101 10.94 -8.12 -4.63
CA LYS A 101 11.89 -9.12 -5.15
C LYS A 101 11.99 -10.36 -4.24
N ASN A 102 12.01 -10.16 -2.92
CA ASN A 102 12.03 -11.26 -1.95
C ASN A 102 10.74 -12.10 -2.03
N GLU A 103 9.61 -11.44 -2.28
CA GLU A 103 8.31 -12.06 -2.56
C GLU A 103 8.19 -12.70 -3.96
N LYS A 104 9.30 -12.75 -4.72
CA LYS A 104 9.44 -13.39 -6.04
C LYS A 104 8.68 -12.70 -7.19
N PHE A 105 8.44 -11.40 -7.06
CA PHE A 105 7.96 -10.59 -8.19
C PHE A 105 9.12 -10.10 -9.07
N ASP A 106 8.85 -10.04 -10.38
CA ASP A 106 9.78 -9.57 -11.41
C ASP A 106 9.52 -8.07 -11.67
N ILE A 107 10.39 -7.21 -11.14
CA ILE A 107 10.25 -5.76 -11.26
C ILE A 107 10.75 -5.31 -12.63
N LYS A 108 9.81 -4.97 -13.53
CA LYS A 108 10.11 -4.57 -14.92
C LYS A 108 10.48 -3.10 -15.07
N SER A 109 9.88 -2.25 -14.26
CA SER A 109 10.15 -0.82 -14.27
C SER A 109 9.88 -0.23 -12.90
N PHE A 110 10.56 0.87 -12.60
CA PHE A 110 10.41 1.62 -11.38
C PHE A 110 10.48 3.12 -11.68
N ALA A 111 9.56 3.90 -11.10
CA ALA A 111 9.61 5.35 -11.15
C ALA A 111 9.20 5.93 -9.79
N SER A 112 9.69 7.13 -9.48
CA SER A 112 9.35 7.81 -8.24
C SER A 112 9.33 9.32 -8.37
N PHE A 113 8.49 9.98 -7.58
CA PHE A 113 8.58 11.44 -7.38
C PHE A 113 9.77 11.87 -6.51
N ASN A 114 10.37 10.95 -5.75
CA ASN A 114 11.53 11.22 -4.89
C ASN A 114 11.31 12.37 -3.88
N LEU A 115 10.16 12.38 -3.23
CA LEU A 115 9.78 13.36 -2.21
C LEU A 115 10.19 12.86 -0.81
N GLU A 116 10.65 13.79 0.02
CA GLU A 116 11.05 13.52 1.41
C GLU A 116 9.94 13.83 2.43
N SER A 117 8.89 14.53 2.01
CA SER A 117 7.84 15.06 2.89
C SER A 117 6.48 14.45 2.54
N ASP A 118 5.89 13.72 3.49
CA ASP A 118 4.53 13.20 3.40
C ASP A 118 3.48 14.28 3.14
N LEU A 119 3.70 15.51 3.63
CA LEU A 119 2.80 16.63 3.38
C LEU A 119 2.79 17.02 1.91
N ASP A 120 3.94 16.92 1.23
CA ASP A 120 4.01 17.24 -0.19
C ASP A 120 3.47 16.09 -1.04
N ILE A 121 3.66 14.85 -0.58
CA ILE A 121 3.02 13.67 -1.19
C ILE A 121 1.49 13.79 -1.14
N GLY A 122 0.94 14.16 0.02
CA GLY A 122 -0.50 14.31 0.20
C GLY A 122 -1.13 15.49 -0.54
N LYS A 123 -0.32 16.40 -1.09
CA LYS A 123 -0.79 17.54 -1.92
C LYS A 123 -0.75 17.25 -3.42
N ILE A 124 -0.27 16.07 -3.83
CA ILE A 124 -0.22 15.71 -5.24
C ILE A 124 -1.64 15.67 -5.80
N ASP A 125 -1.87 16.44 -6.85
CA ASP A 125 -3.14 16.45 -7.57
C ASP A 125 -3.39 15.09 -8.26
N PRO A 126 -4.60 14.51 -8.16
CA PRO A 126 -4.92 13.23 -8.79
C PRO A 126 -4.76 13.24 -10.32
N ASN A 127 -5.09 14.34 -11.01
CA ASN A 127 -4.93 14.44 -12.46
C ASN A 127 -3.46 14.50 -12.85
N TYR A 128 -2.65 15.24 -12.09
CA TYR A 128 -1.20 15.24 -12.28
C TYR A 128 -0.60 13.84 -12.08
N LEU A 129 -1.02 13.13 -11.02
CA LEU A 129 -0.62 11.74 -10.80
C LEU A 129 -1.02 10.85 -11.98
N PHE A 130 -2.26 10.97 -12.47
CA PHE A 130 -2.74 10.24 -13.64
C PHE A 130 -1.87 10.49 -14.87
N GLU A 131 -1.59 11.76 -15.19
CA GLU A 131 -0.77 12.11 -16.36
C GLU A 131 0.64 11.51 -16.30
N VAL A 132 1.26 11.55 -15.13
CA VAL A 132 2.59 10.98 -14.90
C VAL A 132 2.56 9.47 -15.09
N LEU A 133 1.60 8.78 -14.46
CA LEU A 133 1.50 7.33 -14.54
C LEU A 133 1.08 6.84 -15.94
N ALA A 134 0.24 7.60 -16.64
CA ALA A 134 -0.17 7.28 -18.02
C ALA A 134 0.98 7.38 -19.03
N LYS A 135 2.03 8.15 -18.71
CA LYS A 135 3.24 8.32 -19.52
C LYS A 135 4.41 7.47 -19.02
N MET A 136 4.27 6.81 -17.88
CA MET A 136 5.32 5.98 -17.28
C MET A 136 5.63 4.80 -18.20
N ASP A 137 6.92 4.61 -18.51
CA ASP A 137 7.37 3.36 -19.13
C ASP A 137 7.21 2.22 -18.12
N THR A 138 6.39 1.25 -18.50
CA THR A 138 6.08 0.07 -17.69
C THR A 138 6.64 -1.22 -18.30
N GLY A 139 7.41 -1.15 -19.39
CA GLY A 139 7.99 -2.31 -20.07
C GLY A 139 6.96 -3.40 -20.39
N ASP A 140 7.35 -4.66 -20.23
CA ASP A 140 6.48 -5.83 -20.40
C ASP A 140 5.72 -6.23 -19.12
N SER A 141 5.56 -5.31 -18.15
CA SER A 141 4.79 -5.62 -16.93
C SER A 141 3.33 -5.92 -17.21
N GLU A 142 2.76 -6.78 -16.36
CA GLU A 142 1.33 -7.13 -16.37
C GLU A 142 0.52 -6.17 -15.49
N ALA A 143 1.19 -5.59 -14.48
CA ALA A 143 0.57 -4.70 -13.50
C ALA A 143 1.45 -3.48 -13.17
N LEU A 144 0.81 -2.37 -12.84
CA LEU A 144 1.41 -1.21 -12.19
C LEU A 144 0.94 -1.14 -10.73
N PHE A 145 1.87 -1.18 -9.78
CA PHE A 145 1.59 -0.97 -8.37
C PHE A 145 1.99 0.44 -7.92
N ILE A 146 1.01 1.23 -7.48
CA ILE A 146 1.16 2.57 -6.92
C ILE A 146 1.30 2.47 -5.40
N SER A 147 2.54 2.55 -4.93
CA SER A 147 2.91 2.37 -3.54
C SER A 147 2.92 3.71 -2.81
N CYS A 148 1.82 4.03 -2.13
CA CYS A 148 1.70 5.03 -1.05
C CYS A 148 0.25 5.09 -0.60
N THR A 149 0.00 5.26 0.70
CA THR A 149 -1.35 5.51 1.22
C THR A 149 -1.74 6.99 1.18
N ALA A 150 -0.77 7.90 1.06
CA ALA A 150 -1.01 9.34 0.92
C ALA A 150 -1.22 9.81 -0.54
N LEU A 151 -0.92 8.98 -1.54
CA LEU A 151 -1.23 9.30 -2.93
C LEU A 151 -2.74 9.07 -3.20
N PRO A 152 -3.43 10.01 -3.89
CA PRO A 152 -4.85 9.88 -4.22
C PRO A 152 -5.09 8.94 -5.41
N ALA A 153 -4.47 7.76 -5.38
CA ALA A 153 -4.47 6.82 -6.50
C ALA A 153 -5.81 6.14 -6.72
N LEU A 154 -6.67 6.03 -5.69
CA LEU A 154 -7.92 5.26 -5.74
C LEU A 154 -8.91 5.81 -6.79
N GLU A 155 -8.96 7.12 -6.94
CA GLU A 155 -9.88 7.82 -7.85
C GLU A 155 -9.54 7.61 -9.33
N ILE A 156 -8.26 7.34 -9.62
CA ILE A 156 -7.76 7.27 -11.00
C ILE A 156 -7.55 5.84 -11.51
N ILE A 157 -7.72 4.82 -10.66
CA ILE A 157 -7.36 3.43 -10.99
C ILE A 157 -8.05 2.96 -12.27
N GLN A 158 -9.38 3.07 -12.32
CA GLN A 158 -10.16 2.50 -13.43
C GLN A 158 -9.83 3.18 -14.76
N GLU A 159 -9.70 4.51 -14.76
CA GLU A 159 -9.32 5.27 -15.94
C GLU A 159 -7.89 4.94 -16.38
N LEU A 160 -6.97 4.81 -15.40
CA LEU A 160 -5.58 4.50 -15.69
C LEU A 160 -5.45 3.09 -16.28
N GLU A 161 -6.14 2.08 -15.75
CA GLU A 161 -6.21 0.74 -16.36
C GLU A 161 -6.70 0.80 -17.81
N ASN A 162 -7.75 1.59 -18.06
CA ASN A 162 -8.31 1.77 -19.40
C ASN A 162 -7.31 2.43 -20.36
N LYS A 163 -6.48 3.35 -19.85
CA LYS A 163 -5.47 4.08 -20.62
C LYS A 163 -4.24 3.23 -20.93
N ILE A 164 -3.64 2.61 -19.91
CA ILE A 164 -2.36 1.89 -20.04
C ILE A 164 -2.53 0.42 -20.42
N LYS A 165 -3.77 -0.09 -20.40
CA LYS A 165 -4.13 -1.48 -20.74
C LYS A 165 -3.43 -2.55 -19.87
N LYS A 166 -3.10 -2.18 -18.63
CA LYS A 166 -2.51 -3.07 -17.60
C LYS A 166 -3.36 -3.02 -16.34
N THR A 167 -3.23 -4.02 -15.48
CA THR A 167 -3.86 -3.98 -14.15
C THR A 167 -3.19 -2.89 -13.32
N VAL A 168 -3.96 -2.07 -12.62
CA VAL A 168 -3.44 -1.04 -11.72
C VAL A 168 -3.88 -1.38 -10.30
N LEU A 169 -2.90 -1.42 -9.41
CA LEU A 169 -3.13 -1.62 -7.99
C LEU A 169 -2.59 -0.42 -7.20
N SER A 170 -3.25 -0.04 -6.12
CA SER A 170 -2.73 0.97 -5.18
C SER A 170 -2.67 0.44 -3.76
N SER A 171 -1.80 1.02 -2.93
CA SER A 171 -1.71 0.68 -1.51
C SER A 171 -3.06 0.80 -0.78
N ASN A 172 -3.87 1.82 -1.09
CA ASN A 172 -5.19 1.99 -0.47
C ASN A 172 -6.18 0.94 -0.97
N GLN A 173 -6.22 0.70 -2.30
CA GLN A 173 -7.12 -0.27 -2.91
C GLN A 173 -6.84 -1.71 -2.41
N THR A 174 -5.58 -2.12 -2.36
CA THR A 174 -5.20 -3.47 -1.91
C THR A 174 -5.47 -3.65 -0.41
N LEU A 175 -5.24 -2.60 0.40
CA LEU A 175 -5.55 -2.62 1.83
C LEU A 175 -7.05 -2.77 2.10
N ILE A 176 -7.89 -2.04 1.37
CA ILE A 176 -9.35 -2.16 1.46
C ILE A 176 -9.78 -3.56 0.99
N TRP A 177 -9.26 -4.04 -0.14
CA TRP A 177 -9.55 -5.37 -0.67
C TRP A 177 -9.21 -6.48 0.33
N ASP A 178 -8.01 -6.47 0.93
CA ASP A 178 -7.61 -7.47 1.92
C ASP A 178 -8.48 -7.35 3.18
N SER A 179 -8.84 -6.13 3.61
CA SER A 179 -9.74 -5.92 4.76
C SER A 179 -11.08 -6.59 4.56
N ILE A 180 -11.77 -6.32 3.45
CA ILE A 180 -13.13 -6.82 3.21
C ILE A 180 -13.13 -8.34 3.00
N ARG A 181 -12.10 -8.89 2.34
CA ARG A 181 -11.96 -10.34 2.14
C ARG A 181 -11.69 -11.06 3.48
N GLN A 182 -10.95 -10.43 4.39
CA GLN A 182 -10.66 -10.99 5.71
C GLN A 182 -11.87 -11.09 6.64
N VAL A 183 -12.92 -10.29 6.41
CA VAL A 183 -14.21 -10.36 7.12
C VAL A 183 -15.28 -11.13 6.32
N GLY A 184 -14.89 -11.82 5.25
CA GLY A 184 -15.79 -12.68 4.48
C GLY A 184 -16.68 -11.97 3.47
N TYR A 185 -16.49 -10.66 3.26
CA TYR A 185 -17.17 -9.96 2.17
C TYR A 185 -16.50 -10.35 0.85
N ILE A 186 -17.24 -10.98 -0.06
CA ILE A 186 -16.72 -11.51 -1.34
C ILE A 186 -17.40 -10.89 -2.57
N SER A 187 -18.28 -9.91 -2.41
CA SER A 187 -18.94 -9.29 -3.57
C SER A 187 -17.94 -8.47 -4.39
N SER A 188 -18.21 -8.38 -5.70
CA SER A 188 -17.50 -7.49 -6.61
C SER A 188 -17.86 -6.03 -6.32
N ILE A 189 -16.91 -5.13 -6.58
CA ILE A 189 -17.11 -3.68 -6.52
C ILE A 189 -16.63 -3.09 -7.83
N GLU A 190 -17.53 -2.40 -8.53
CA GLU A 190 -17.24 -1.80 -9.85
C GLU A 190 -16.62 -0.40 -9.71
N GLY A 191 -15.95 0.07 -10.77
CA GLY A 191 -15.39 1.42 -10.84
C GLY A 191 -14.03 1.63 -10.14
N TYR A 192 -13.52 0.61 -9.46
CA TYR A 192 -12.23 0.67 -8.74
C TYR A 192 -11.20 -0.31 -9.29
N GLY A 193 -11.24 -0.61 -10.59
CA GLY A 193 -10.26 -1.45 -11.28
C GLY A 193 -10.49 -2.96 -11.17
N LYS A 194 -9.59 -3.73 -11.81
CA LYS A 194 -9.69 -5.19 -11.94
C LYS A 194 -9.63 -5.98 -10.63
N LEU A 195 -8.96 -5.44 -9.60
CA LEU A 195 -8.81 -6.14 -8.32
C LEU A 195 -10.16 -6.36 -7.62
N PHE A 196 -11.04 -5.36 -7.65
CA PHE A 196 -12.33 -5.44 -6.97
C PHE A 196 -13.43 -6.10 -7.81
N SER A 197 -13.26 -6.16 -9.12
CA SER A 197 -14.22 -6.80 -10.03
C SER A 197 -14.00 -8.30 -10.21
N ASN A 198 -12.79 -8.81 -9.93
CA ASN A 198 -12.46 -10.23 -10.03
C ASN A 198 -12.38 -10.89 -8.65
N ASN A 199 -13.34 -11.78 -8.35
CA ASN A 199 -13.35 -12.61 -7.13
C ASN A 199 -12.79 -13.99 -7.40
#